data_AF-A0A962TQU1-F1
#
_entry.id   AF-A0A962TQU1-F1
#
_cell.length_a   1.000
_cell.length_b   1.000
_cell.length_c   1.000
_cell.angle_alpha   90.00
_cell.angle_beta   90.00
_cell.angle_gamma   90.00
#
_symmetry.space_group_name_H-M   'P 1'
#
loop_
_entity.id
_entity.type
_entity.pdbx_description
1 polymer ?
#
loop_
_entity_poly.entity_id
_entity_poly.type
_entity_poly.pdbx_seq_one_letter_code
_entity_poly.pdbx_strand_id
1 'polypeptide(L)'
;MENITRDHNDDSVEMVLCMIEAMHGSEGASLCSLAILCGRTRTETEQLLSELAEDIRAMGDNLQLIRYTNDESVFYKLVSKKA
;
A
#
# COMPACT_ATOMS: atom_id res chain seq x y z
N MET A 1 -28.73 -17.79 8.99
CA MET A 1 -27.41 -18.20 8.47
C MET A 1 -26.86 -16.99 7.74
N GLU A 2 -26.14 -16.13 8.47
CA GLU A 2 -25.48 -14.98 7.88
C GLU A 2 -24.20 -15.47 7.20
N ASN A 3 -24.17 -15.34 5.88
CA ASN A 3 -23.04 -15.70 5.05
C ASN A 3 -22.02 -14.56 5.16
N ILE A 4 -21.22 -14.60 6.22
CA ILE A 4 -20.14 -13.63 6.45
C ILE A 4 -18.97 -14.05 5.57
N THR A 5 -19.03 -13.74 4.28
CA THR A 5 -17.81 -13.44 3.52
C THR A 5 -17.32 -12.09 4.06
N ARG A 6 -16.63 -12.12 5.20
CA ARG A 6 -15.82 -11.00 5.65
C ARG A 6 -14.66 -10.95 4.66
N ASP A 7 -14.85 -10.10 3.65
CA ASP A 7 -13.89 -9.85 2.58
C ASP A 7 -12.50 -9.74 3.20
N HIS A 8 -11.64 -10.75 3.00
CA HIS A 8 -10.23 -10.71 3.42
C HIS A 8 -9.45 -9.58 2.72
N ASN A 9 -10.11 -8.83 1.84
CA ASN A 9 -9.57 -7.71 1.12
C ASN A 9 -9.49 -6.42 1.97
N ASP A 10 -10.50 -6.12 2.79
CA ASP A 10 -10.53 -4.86 3.57
C ASP A 10 -9.43 -4.80 4.64
N ASP A 11 -9.26 -5.88 5.41
CA ASP A 11 -8.23 -5.94 6.47
C ASP A 11 -6.80 -5.81 5.89
N SER A 12 -6.60 -6.26 4.65
CA SER A 12 -5.30 -6.17 3.97
C SER A 12 -5.00 -4.76 3.48
N VAL A 13 -6.00 -4.04 2.96
CA VAL A 13 -5.86 -2.65 2.52
C VAL A 13 -5.57 -1.75 3.71
N GLU A 14 -6.34 -1.86 4.79
CA GLU A 14 -6.14 -1.08 6.01
C GLU A 14 -4.76 -1.35 6.64
N MET A 15 -4.31 -2.61 6.64
CA MET A 15 -2.97 -2.97 7.12
C MET A 15 -1.89 -2.34 6.25
N VAL A 16 -2.00 -2.43 4.93
CA VAL A 16 -1.05 -1.79 3.99
C VAL A 16 -1.03 -0.28 4.16
N LEU A 17 -2.19 0.36 4.30
CA LEU A 17 -2.32 1.78 4.57
C LEU A 17 -1.68 2.17 5.89
N CYS A 18 -2.02 1.51 7.00
CA CYS A 18 -1.42 1.76 8.31
C CYS A 18 0.10 1.62 8.28
N MET A 19 0.62 0.65 7.53
CA MET A 19 2.06 0.47 7.37
C MET A 19 2.67 1.59 6.54
N ILE A 20 2.07 1.91 5.40
CA ILE A 20 2.50 3.00 4.51
C ILE A 20 2.48 4.36 5.24
N GLU A 21 1.48 4.60 6.09
CA GLU A 21 1.37 5.77 6.97
C GLU A 21 2.38 5.75 8.11
N ALA A 22 2.64 4.60 8.74
CA ALA A 22 3.73 4.45 9.71
C ALA A 22 5.10 4.71 9.07
N MET A 23 5.20 4.57 7.75
CA MET A 23 6.36 4.91 6.92
C MET A 23 6.29 6.32 6.33
N HIS A 24 5.29 7.11 6.68
CA HIS A 24 5.19 8.49 6.23
C HIS A 24 6.38 9.29 6.79
N GLY A 25 7.22 9.81 5.88
CA GLY A 25 8.48 10.47 6.24
C GLY A 25 9.71 9.55 6.36
N SER A 26 9.56 8.23 6.22
CA SER A 26 10.66 7.26 6.17
C SER A 26 11.22 7.08 4.74
N GLU A 27 12.25 6.24 4.59
CA GLU A 27 12.80 5.82 3.28
C GLU A 27 11.90 4.84 2.51
N GLY A 28 10.63 4.65 2.90
CA GLY A 28 9.63 3.77 2.28
C GLY A 28 9.75 2.28 2.64
N ALA A 29 8.83 1.44 2.15
CA ALA A 29 8.88 -0.03 2.30
C ALA A 29 9.24 -0.71 1.01
N SER A 30 10.02 -1.79 1.11
CA SER A 30 10.19 -2.71 0.00
C SER A 30 8.90 -3.49 -0.27
N LEU A 31 8.62 -3.77 -1.54
CA LEU A 31 7.53 -4.64 -1.96
C LEU A 31 7.61 -6.03 -1.32
N CYS A 32 8.82 -6.56 -1.14
CA CYS A 32 9.03 -7.84 -0.49
C CYS A 32 8.57 -7.82 0.98
N SER A 33 8.92 -6.78 1.72
CA SER A 33 8.49 -6.60 3.10
C SER A 33 6.96 -6.52 3.18
N LEU A 34 6.34 -5.71 2.31
CA LEU A 34 4.89 -5.59 2.24
C LEU A 34 4.21 -6.94 1.93
N ALA A 35 4.74 -7.70 0.98
CA ALA A 35 4.19 -8.99 0.60
C ALA A 35 4.22 -10.01 1.76
N ILE A 36 5.36 -10.08 2.46
CA ILE A 36 5.51 -10.94 3.66
C ILE A 36 4.49 -10.56 4.74
N LEU A 37 4.34 -9.26 5.00
CA LEU A 37 3.48 -8.75 6.06
C LEU A 37 2.00 -8.97 5.75
N CYS A 38 1.60 -8.79 4.49
CA CYS A 38 0.23 -9.05 4.04
C CYS A 38 -0.09 -10.55 3.95
N GLY A 39 0.92 -11.43 4.07
CA GLY A 39 0.77 -12.85 3.76
C GLY A 39 0.36 -13.11 2.31
N ARG A 40 0.72 -12.20 1.39
CA ARG A 40 0.35 -12.21 -0.03
C ARG A 40 1.56 -12.45 -0.90
N THR A 41 1.33 -12.88 -2.14
CA THR A 41 2.39 -12.92 -3.15
C THR A 41 2.80 -11.50 -3.54
N ARG A 42 3.97 -11.39 -4.18
CA ARG A 42 4.44 -10.10 -4.73
C ARG A 42 3.43 -9.51 -5.71
N THR A 43 2.88 -10.33 -6.62
CA THR A 43 1.92 -9.89 -7.63
C THR A 43 0.62 -9.38 -7.01
N GLU A 44 0.06 -10.10 -6.03
CA GLU A 44 -1.15 -9.65 -5.32
C GLU A 44 -0.91 -8.36 -4.53
N THR A 45 0.27 -8.22 -3.95
CA THR A 45 0.65 -7.00 -3.22
C THR A 45 0.84 -5.82 -4.16
N GLU A 46 1.45 -6.02 -5.34
CA GLU A 46 1.56 -4.97 -6.36
C GLU A 46 0.19 -4.53 -6.88
N GLN A 47 -0.74 -5.48 -7.08
CA GLN A 47 -2.10 -5.16 -7.49
C GLN A 47 -2.82 -4.33 -6.43
N LEU A 48 -2.76 -4.77 -5.16
CA LEU A 48 -3.32 -4.05 -4.03
C LEU A 48 -2.77 -2.62 -3.89
N LEU A 49 -1.46 -2.45 -4.05
CA LEU A 49 -0.80 -1.13 -4.01
C LEU A 49 -1.19 -0.24 -5.20
N SER A 50 -1.52 -0.85 -6.35
CA SER A 50 -1.97 -0.11 -7.53
C SER A 50 -3.40 0.40 -7.35
N GLU A 51 -4.29 -0.46 -6.86
CA GLU A 51 -5.67 -0.09 -6.47
C GLU A 51 -5.65 1.01 -5.41
N LEU A 52 -4.84 0.84 -4.36
CA LEU A 52 -4.67 1.84 -3.31
C LEU A 52 -4.14 3.19 -3.84
N ALA A 53 -3.22 3.18 -4.81
CA ALA A 53 -2.74 4.40 -5.43
C ALA A 53 -3.81 5.11 -6.27
N GLU A 54 -4.77 4.38 -6.84
CA GLU A 54 -5.94 4.95 -7.51
C GLU A 54 -6.90 5.57 -6.50
N ASP A 55 -7.19 4.88 -5.40
CA ASP A 55 -8.07 5.38 -4.34
C ASP A 55 -7.53 6.67 -3.71
N ILE A 56 -6.23 6.72 -3.36
CA ILE A 56 -5.57 7.92 -2.82
C ILE A 56 -5.67 9.09 -3.82
N ARG A 57 -5.57 8.81 -5.13
CA ARG A 57 -5.74 9.85 -6.17
C ARG A 57 -7.18 10.32 -6.26
N ALA A 58 -8.15 9.42 -6.13
CA ALA A 58 -9.58 9.74 -6.21
C ALA A 58 -10.07 10.54 -5.01
N MET A 59 -9.51 10.33 -3.81
CA MET A 59 -9.84 11.10 -2.60
C MET A 59 -9.50 12.59 -2.74
N GLY A 60 -8.64 12.97 -3.69
CA GLY A 60 -8.26 14.37 -3.92
C GLY A 60 -7.39 14.96 -2.81
N ASP A 61 -6.89 14.11 -1.91
CA ASP A 61 -6.00 14.51 -0.83
C ASP A 61 -4.63 14.97 -1.37
N ASN A 62 -3.93 15.77 -0.57
CA ASN A 62 -2.54 16.15 -0.81
C ASN A 62 -1.58 14.98 -0.54
N LEU A 63 -1.99 13.75 -0.81
CA LEU A 63 -1.21 12.53 -0.62
C LEU A 63 -1.00 11.83 -1.96
N GLN A 64 0.12 11.12 -2.05
CA GLN A 64 0.45 10.29 -3.19
C GLN A 64 1.24 9.08 -2.74
N LEU A 65 0.80 7.89 -3.14
CA LEU A 65 1.60 6.68 -3.04
C LEU A 65 2.55 6.64 -4.25
N ILE A 66 3.85 6.73 -3.99
CA ILE A 66 4.90 6.67 -5.02
C ILE A 66 5.57 5.31 -5.01
N ARG A 67 5.85 4.80 -6.21
CA ARG A 67 6.68 3.63 -6.45
C ARG A 67 8.03 4.07 -6.97
N TYR A 68 9.12 3.54 -6.42
CA TYR A 68 10.49 3.78 -6.91
C TYR A 68 11.34 2.53 -6.74
N THR A 69 12.53 2.53 -7.32
CA THR A 69 13.47 1.43 -7.27
C THR A 69 14.77 1.88 -6.63
N ASN A 70 15.34 1.07 -5.74
CA ASN A 70 16.67 1.26 -5.16
C ASN A 70 17.41 -0.09 -5.14
N ASP A 71 18.64 -0.15 -5.64
CA ASP A 71 19.47 -1.37 -5.71
C ASP A 71 18.67 -2.62 -6.14
N GLU A 72 17.99 -2.52 -7.30
CA GLU A 72 17.13 -3.58 -7.91
C GLU A 72 15.87 -3.97 -7.11
N SER A 73 15.64 -3.36 -5.95
CA SER A 73 14.45 -3.58 -5.13
C SER A 73 13.39 -2.52 -5.39
N VAL A 74 12.12 -2.94 -5.39
CA VAL A 74 10.96 -2.05 -5.57
C VAL A 74 10.49 -1.57 -4.21
N PHE A 75 10.27 -0.26 -4.08
CA PHE A 75 9.81 0.38 -2.87
C PHE A 75 8.56 1.24 -3.11
N TYR A 76 7.78 1.41 -2.05
CA TYR A 76 6.60 2.24 -1.99
C TYR A 76 6.68 3.20 -0.82
N LYS A 77 6.26 4.44 -1.03
CA LYS A 77 6.24 5.49 -0.01
C LYS A 77 5.04 6.39 -0.17
N LEU A 78 4.41 6.79 0.93
CA LEU A 78 3.43 7.87 0.94
C LEU A 78 4.14 9.20 1.08
N VAL A 79 3.85 10.11 0.16
CA VAL A 79 4.36 11.48 0.19
C VAL A 79 3.20 12.45 0.19
N SER A 80 3.37 13.55 0.93
CA SER A 80 2.45 14.68 0.80
C SER A 80 2.87 15.57 -0.36
N LYS A 81 1.94 15.86 -1.27
CA LYS A 81 2.10 16.92 -2.27
C LYS A 81 2.14 18.24 -1.50
N LYS A 82 3.30 18.92 -1.52
CA LYS A 82 3.38 20.30 -1.03
C LYS A 82 2.33 21.13 -1.78
N ALA A 83 1.39 21.70 -1.04
CA ALA A 83 0.49 22.74 -1.53
C ALA A 83 1.30 23.98 -1.97
#